data_AF-A0A259CH85-F1
#
_entry.id   AF-A0A259CH85-F1
#
_cell.length_a   1.000
_cell.length_b   1.000
_cell.length_c   1.000
_cell.angle_alpha   90.00
_cell.angle_beta   90.00
_cell.angle_gamma   90.00
#
_symmetry.space_group_name_H-M   'P 1'
#
loop_
_entity.id
_entity.type
_entity.pdbx_description
1 polymer ?
#
loop_
_entity_poly.entity_id
_entity_poly.type
_entity_poly.pdbx_seq_one_letter_code
_entity_poly.pdbx_strand_id
1 'polypeptide(L)'
;MSGSPTMLASAEAYLAERRSLGFKLDRSGSLTLAFARFTDAMGHTGPLTVAVVLRWAREEAQHPDPFTWAGRINVLRPFARFLADRDPVTAFPEGSPFGRSHCE
;
A
#
# COMPACT_ATOMS: atom_id res chain seq x y z
N MET A 1 -7.84 -0.15 -26.03
CA MET A 1 -7.10 -1.19 -25.28
C MET A 1 -6.75 -0.60 -23.93
N SER A 2 -7.63 -0.70 -22.94
CA SER A 2 -7.31 -0.24 -21.59
C SER A 2 -6.61 -1.39 -20.90
N GLY A 3 -5.29 -1.51 -21.09
CA GLY A 3 -4.48 -2.33 -20.20
C GLY A 3 -4.67 -1.80 -18.79
N SER A 4 -4.97 -2.68 -17.83
CA SER A 4 -5.09 -2.29 -16.43
C SER A 4 -3.85 -1.48 -16.05
N PRO A 5 -4.00 -0.25 -15.54
CA PRO A 5 -2.87 0.58 -15.19
C PRO A 5 -1.98 -0.17 -14.19
N THR A 6 -0.67 -0.12 -14.38
CA THR A 6 0.28 -0.74 -13.46
C THR A 6 0.08 -0.18 -12.04
N MET A 7 0.52 -0.94 -11.03
CA MET A 7 0.45 -0.43 -9.65
C MET A 7 1.23 0.87 -9.49
N LEU A 8 2.31 1.06 -10.27
CA LEU A 8 3.07 2.30 -10.30
C LEU A 8 2.23 3.48 -10.78
N ALA A 9 1.51 3.33 -11.90
CA ALA A 9 0.63 4.38 -12.42
C ALA A 9 -0.48 4.74 -11.41
N SER A 10 -1.05 3.73 -10.75
CA SER A 10 -2.05 3.94 -9.69
C SER A 10 -1.47 4.70 -8.49
N ALA A 11 -0.24 4.37 -8.07
CA ALA A 11 0.47 5.07 -7.00
C ALA A 11 0.79 6.51 -7.37
N GLU A 12 1.26 6.79 -8.59
CA GLU A 12 1.53 8.15 -9.05
C GLU A 12 0.26 9.00 -9.08
N ALA A 13 -0.87 8.47 -9.57
CA ALA A 13 -2.16 9.15 -9.56
C ALA A 13 -2.61 9.48 -8.12
N TYR A 14 -2.45 8.55 -7.19
CA TYR A 14 -2.74 8.77 -5.77
C TYR A 14 -1.84 9.86 -5.17
N LEU A 15 -0.54 9.84 -5.46
CA LEU A 15 0.37 10.85 -4.94
C LEU A 15 0.12 12.24 -5.53
N ALA A 16 -0.29 12.33 -6.80
CA ALA A 16 -0.68 13.58 -7.42
C ALA A 16 -1.92 14.19 -6.72
N GLU A 17 -2.95 13.39 -6.47
CA GLU A 17 -4.17 13.79 -5.73
C GLU A 17 -3.81 14.30 -4.33
N ARG A 18 -2.99 13.53 -3.61
CA ARG A 18 -2.60 13.85 -2.23
C ARG A 18 -1.68 15.08 -2.16
N ARG A 19 -0.83 15.31 -3.17
CA ARG A 19 -0.05 16.55 -3.30
C ARG A 19 -0.94 17.75 -3.57
N SER A 20 -1.98 17.60 -4.40
CA SER A 20 -2.98 18.65 -4.64
C SER A 20 -3.71 19.05 -3.35
N LEU A 21 -3.99 18.08 -2.47
CA LEU A 21 -4.56 18.30 -1.14
C LEU A 21 -3.55 18.87 -0.10
N GLY A 22 -2.29 19.12 -0.47
CA GLY A 22 -1.27 19.70 0.40
C GLY A 22 -0.57 18.72 1.35
N PHE A 23 -0.69 17.40 1.15
CA PHE A 23 0.02 16.43 1.98
C PHE A 23 1.53 16.38 1.66
N LYS A 24 2.37 16.49 2.69
CA LYS A 24 3.82 16.23 2.60
C LYS A 24 4.07 14.72 2.65
N LEU A 25 3.90 14.06 1.50
CA LEU A 25 4.02 12.61 1.31
C LEU A 25 5.49 12.13 1.25
N ASP A 26 6.38 12.68 2.06
CA ASP A 26 7.82 12.43 1.89
C ASP A 26 8.19 10.96 2.16
N ARG A 27 7.95 10.49 3.38
CA ARG A 27 8.11 9.08 3.75
C ARG A 27 6.98 8.21 3.22
N SER A 28 5.73 8.68 3.33
CA SER A 28 4.55 7.92 2.93
C SER A 28 4.47 7.68 1.42
N GLY A 29 4.86 8.68 0.63
CA GLY A 29 4.89 8.58 -0.83
C GLY A 29 6.03 7.70 -1.31
N SER A 30 7.21 7.82 -0.70
CA SER A 30 8.32 6.91 -0.98
C SER A 30 7.96 5.45 -0.71
N LEU A 31 7.29 5.16 0.42
CA LEU A 31 6.80 3.81 0.73
C LEU A 31 5.73 3.33 -0.26
N THR A 32 4.83 4.21 -0.69
CA THR A 32 3.77 3.87 -1.66
C THR A 32 4.38 3.53 -3.03
N LEU A 33 5.37 4.30 -3.48
CA LEU A 33 6.10 4.00 -4.73
C LEU A 33 6.94 2.73 -4.62
N ALA A 34 7.61 2.51 -3.49
CA ALA A 34 8.38 1.28 -3.25
C ALA A 34 7.47 0.04 -3.31
N PHE A 35 6.31 0.11 -2.66
CA PHE A 35 5.29 -0.93 -2.72
C PHE A 35 4.79 -1.19 -4.15
N ALA A 36 4.50 -0.13 -4.90
CA ALA A 36 4.04 -0.23 -6.27
C ALA A 36 5.09 -0.88 -7.18
N ARG A 37 6.36 -0.48 -7.07
CA ARG A 37 7.49 -1.09 -7.79
C ARG A 37 7.69 -2.54 -7.42
N PHE A 38 7.57 -2.89 -6.13
CA PHE A 38 7.67 -4.26 -5.67
C PHE A 38 6.58 -5.14 -6.29
N THR A 39 5.34 -4.64 -6.31
CA THR A 39 4.18 -5.35 -6.88
C THR A 39 4.34 -5.54 -8.39
N ASP A 40 4.80 -4.50 -9.09
CA ASP A 40 5.09 -4.54 -10.52
C ASP A 40 6.26 -5.48 -10.86
N ALA A 41 7.32 -5.46 -10.06
CA ALA A 41 8.49 -6.33 -10.20
C ALA A 41 8.16 -7.81 -9.96
N MET A 42 7.17 -8.11 -9.10
CA MET A 42 6.62 -9.46 -8.96
C MET A 42 5.77 -9.91 -10.16
N GLY A 43 5.53 -9.03 -11.15
CA GLY A 43 4.65 -9.29 -12.29
C GLY A 43 3.17 -9.34 -11.88
N HIS A 44 2.80 -8.75 -10.74
CA HIS A 44 1.43 -8.79 -10.25
C HIS A 44 0.60 -7.72 -10.98
N THR A 45 -0.05 -8.13 -12.07
CA THR A 45 -0.93 -7.27 -12.89
C THR A 45 -2.41 -7.41 -12.51
N GLY A 46 -2.68 -7.71 -11.23
CA GLY A 46 -4.01 -8.00 -10.70
C GLY A 46 -4.44 -7.06 -9.58
N PRO A 47 -5.65 -7.28 -9.03
CA PRO A 47 -6.17 -6.51 -7.91
C PRO A 47 -5.25 -6.67 -6.70
N LEU A 48 -5.21 -5.63 -5.87
CA LEU A 48 -4.40 -5.65 -4.68
C LEU A 48 -4.94 -6.70 -3.71
N THR A 49 -4.07 -7.57 -3.19
CA THR A 49 -4.47 -8.59 -2.21
C THR A 49 -3.74 -8.40 -0.89
N VAL A 50 -4.39 -8.85 0.19
CA VAL A 50 -3.82 -8.85 1.54
C VAL A 50 -2.46 -9.56 1.59
N ALA A 51 -2.31 -10.66 0.84
CA ALA A 51 -1.08 -11.43 0.77
C ALA A 51 0.09 -10.61 0.21
N VAL A 52 -0.13 -9.80 -0.82
CA VAL A 52 0.89 -8.92 -1.43
C VAL A 52 1.32 -7.83 -0.44
N VAL A 53 0.34 -7.20 0.21
CA VAL A 53 0.60 -6.16 1.23
C VAL A 53 1.41 -6.73 2.41
N LEU A 54 1.03 -7.90 2.91
CA LEU A 54 1.75 -8.58 3.99
C LEU A 54 3.14 -9.05 3.56
N ARG A 55 3.31 -9.53 2.32
CA ARG A 55 4.63 -9.92 1.79
C ARG A 55 5.55 -8.71 1.74
N TRP A 56 5.11 -7.61 1.14
CA TRP A 56 5.89 -6.37 1.13
C TRP A 56 6.22 -5.88 2.54
N ALA A 57 5.24 -5.88 3.46
CA ALA A 57 5.46 -5.45 4.84
C ALA A 57 6.51 -6.29 5.57
N ARG A 58 6.68 -7.58 5.21
CA ARG A 58 7.71 -8.46 5.78
C ARG A 58 9.06 -8.33 5.08
N GLU A 59 9.09 -8.34 3.76
CA GLU A 59 10.34 -8.38 2.98
C GLU A 59 11.06 -7.03 2.93
N GLU A 60 10.32 -5.93 2.86
CA GLU A 60 10.90 -4.58 2.81
C GLU A 60 11.11 -3.97 4.21
N ALA A 61 10.72 -4.68 5.27
CA ALA A 61 10.95 -4.24 6.63
C ALA A 61 12.41 -4.40 7.04
N GLN A 62 13.07 -3.27 7.34
CA GLN A 62 14.41 -3.28 7.92
C GLN A 62 14.46 -3.99 9.28
N HIS A 63 13.36 -3.99 10.02
CA HIS A 63 13.23 -4.66 11.30
C HIS A 63 12.08 -5.66 11.25
N PRO A 64 12.29 -6.92 11.68
CA PRO A 64 11.25 -7.93 11.77
C PRO A 64 10.38 -7.70 13.03
N ASP A 65 9.79 -6.51 13.12
CA ASP A 65 8.99 -6.08 14.24
C ASP A 65 7.52 -5.88 13.81
N PRO A 66 6.55 -6.55 14.47
CA PRO A 66 5.14 -6.51 14.10
C PRO A 66 4.55 -5.09 14.12
N PHE A 67 5.02 -4.24 15.03
CA PHE A 67 4.57 -2.85 15.15
C PHE A 67 5.05 -2.01 13.97
N THR A 68 6.31 -2.22 13.55
CA THR A 68 6.90 -1.62 12.36
C THR A 68 6.16 -2.05 11.09
N TRP A 69 5.77 -3.32 10.98
CA TRP A 69 4.97 -3.82 9.85
C TRP A 69 3.58 -3.18 9.82
N ALA A 70 2.89 -3.12 10.96
CA ALA A 70 1.58 -2.49 11.08
C ALA A 70 1.61 -1.01 10.68
N GLY A 71 2.63 -0.26 11.11
CA GLY A 71 2.82 1.14 10.74
C GLY A 71 2.97 1.33 9.23
N ARG A 72 3.77 0.47 8.58
CA ARG A 72 3.97 0.50 7.11
C ARG A 72 2.70 0.15 6.34
N ILE A 73 1.96 -0.86 6.79
CA ILE A 73 0.65 -1.19 6.20
C ILE A 73 -0.34 -0.03 6.39
N ASN A 74 -0.33 0.63 7.55
CA ASN A 74 -1.24 1.74 7.82
C ASN A 74 -0.98 2.95 6.89
N VAL A 75 0.25 3.17 6.47
CA VAL A 75 0.60 4.17 5.43
C VAL A 75 -0.06 3.84 4.08
N LEU A 76 -0.18 2.56 3.75
CA LEU A 76 -0.84 2.10 2.53
C LEU A 76 -2.38 2.07 2.64
N ARG A 77 -2.96 2.18 3.84
CA ARG A 77 -4.42 2.19 4.04
C ARG A 77 -5.16 3.21 3.16
N PRO A 78 -4.78 4.50 3.12
CA PRO A 78 -5.44 5.47 2.23
C PRO A 78 -5.21 5.17 0.74
N PHE A 79 -4.05 4.61 0.37
CA PHE A 79 -3.79 4.18 -1.00
C PHE A 79 -4.67 2.99 -1.40
N ALA A 80 -4.83 2.01 -0.52
CA ALA A 80 -5.67 0.86 -0.75
C ALA A 80 -7.16 1.21 -0.82
N ARG A 81 -7.62 2.19 -0.04
CA ARG A 81 -8.98 2.72 -0.17
C ARG A 81 -9.20 3.42 -1.51
N PHE A 82 -8.21 4.16 -2.00
CA PHE A 82 -8.24 4.76 -3.32
C PHE A 82 -8.27 3.72 -4.45
N LEU A 83 -7.59 2.59 -4.27
CA LEU A 83 -7.70 1.44 -5.17
C LEU A 83 -9.08 0.78 -5.09
N ALA A 84 -9.60 0.54 -3.89
CA ALA A 84 -10.91 -0.11 -3.67
C ALA A 84 -12.09 0.70 -4.25
N ASP A 85 -11.99 2.03 -4.29
CA ASP A 85 -12.98 2.91 -4.92
C ASP A 85 -13.07 2.69 -6.44
N ARG A 86 -11.96 2.27 -7.07
CA ARG A 86 -11.85 2.06 -8.53
C ARG A 86 -11.94 0.60 -8.94
N ASP A 87 -11.45 -0.28 -8.08
CA ASP A 87 -11.37 -1.71 -8.28
C ASP A 87 -11.97 -2.42 -7.05
N PRO A 88 -13.24 -2.85 -7.12
CA PRO A 88 -13.93 -3.49 -5.99
C PRO A 88 -13.35 -4.87 -5.64
N VAL A 89 -12.41 -5.39 -6.43
CA VAL A 89 -11.71 -6.67 -6.17
C VAL A 89 -10.49 -6.45 -5.27
N THR A 90 -10.12 -5.20 -5.00
CA THR A 90 -9.04 -4.84 -4.08
C THR A 90 -9.36 -5.29 -2.65
N ALA A 91 -8.61 -6.28 -2.18
CA ALA A 91 -8.66 -6.79 -0.82
C ALA A 91 -7.49 -6.21 -0.02
N PHE A 92 -7.81 -5.34 0.94
CA PHE A 92 -6.84 -4.79 1.89
C PHE A 92 -7.12 -5.33 3.29
N PRO A 93 -6.09 -5.59 4.13
CA PRO A 93 -6.34 -6.01 5.50
C PRO A 93 -7.13 -4.93 6.25
N GLU A 94 -8.39 -5.22 6.51
CA GLU A 94 -9.29 -4.36 7.26
C GLU A 94 -8.96 -4.46 8.76
N GLY A 95 -7.94 -3.71 9.19
CA GLY A 95 -7.51 -3.70 10.60
C GLY A 95 -5.99 -3.77 10.75
N SER A 96 -5.52 -4.04 11.96
CA SER A 96 -4.12 -4.43 12.20
C SER A 96 -4.06 -5.95 12.15
N PRO A 97 -3.59 -6.57 11.03
CA PRO A 97 -3.44 -8.02 10.96
C PRO A 97 -2.42 -8.56 11.98
N PHE A 98 -1.67 -7.67 12.63
CA PHE A 98 -0.65 -7.98 13.64
C PHE A 98 -1.13 -7.79 15.09
N GLY A 99 -2.45 -7.67 15.30
CA GLY A 99 -3.04 -7.56 16.63
C GLY A 99 -3.01 -6.13 17.17
N ARG A 100 -3.92 -5.88 18.12
CA ARG A 100 -4.02 -4.62 18.86
C ARG A 100 -2.82 -4.53 19.79
N SER A 101 -2.01 -3.48 19.66
CA SER A 101 -1.23 -3.00 20.81
C SER A 101 -2.24 -2.50 21.84
N HIS A 102 -2.59 -3.36 22.78
CA HIS A 102 -3.23 -2.94 24.02
C HIS A 102 -2.15 -2.14 24.78
N CYS A 103 -2.32 -0.83 24.87
CA CYS A 103 -1.72 -0.09 25.97
C CYS A 103 -2.82 0.02 27.02
N GLU A 104 -2.70 -0.78 28.07
CA GLU A 104 -3.36 -0.55 29.36
C GLU A 104 -2.82 0.74 30.01
#